data_AF-A0A4T0ANU9-F1
#
_entry.id   AF-A0A4T0ANU9-F1
#
_cell.length_a   1.000
_cell.length_b   1.000
_cell.length_c   1.000
_cell.angle_alpha   90.00
_cell.angle_beta   90.00
_cell.angle_gamma   90.00
#
_symmetry.space_group_name_H-M   'P 1'
#
loop_
_entity.id
_entity.type
_entity.pdbx_description
1 polymer ?
#
loop_
_entity_poly.entity_id
_entity_poly.type
_entity_poly.pdbx_seq_one_letter_code
_entity_poly.pdbx_strand_id
1 'polypeptide(L)' 'MHCYTRPTQIKNRCIAGGKGRGVFRDFRMARYQFRMHALAGQLPGVKKASW' A
#
# COMPACT_ATOMS: atom_id res chain seq x y z
N MET A 1 7.24 -30.45 1.43
CA MET A 1 6.82 -29.13 0.88
C MET A 1 7.11 -28.08 1.94
N HIS A 2 8.03 -27.15 1.71
CA HIS A 2 8.39 -26.17 2.72
C HIS A 2 7.24 -25.21 3.04
N CYS A 3 7.19 -24.69 4.26
CA CYS A 3 6.12 -23.82 4.75
C CYS A 3 5.96 -22.53 3.92
N TYR A 4 7.05 -22.07 3.28
CA TYR A 4 7.08 -20.87 2.43
C TYR A 4 6.52 -21.08 1.01
N THR A 5 6.23 -22.32 0.61
CA THR A 5 5.62 -22.61 -0.72
C THR A 5 4.10 -22.41 -0.75
N ARG A 6 3.44 -22.14 0.40
CA ARG A 6 1.98 -22.01 0.49
C ARG A 6 1.55 -20.59 0.11
N PRO A 7 0.69 -20.40 -0.92
CA PRO A 7 0.28 -19.06 -1.37
C PRO A 7 -0.52 -18.28 -0.30
N THR A 8 -1.18 -18.98 0.63
CA THR A 8 -1.94 -18.37 1.73
C THR A 8 -1.09 -17.60 2.74
N GLN A 9 0.23 -17.84 2.76
CA GLN A 9 1.19 -17.15 3.62
C GLN A 9 1.56 -15.76 3.08
N ILE A 10 1.37 -15.51 1.77
CA ILE A 10 1.72 -14.24 1.14
C ILE A 10 0.76 -13.15 1.64
N LYS A 11 1.32 -12.09 2.21
CA LYS A 11 0.56 -10.93 2.70
C LYS A 11 1.06 -9.65 2.03
N ASN A 12 0.13 -8.81 1.60
CA ASN A 12 0.45 -7.50 1.08
C ASN A 12 1.01 -6.63 2.21
N ARG A 13 2.23 -6.15 2.01
CA ARG A 13 2.89 -5.19 2.89
C ARG A 13 3.16 -3.92 2.13
N CYS A 14 3.17 -2.81 2.87
CA CYS A 14 3.62 -1.55 2.31
C CYS A 14 5.08 -1.65 1.89
N ILE A 15 5.39 -1.22 0.67
CA ILE A 15 6.76 -1.19 0.14
C ILE A 15 7.66 -0.25 0.96
N ALA A 16 7.16 0.94 1.29
CA ALA A 16 7.97 1.97 1.96
C ALA A 16 8.13 1.77 3.48
N GLY A 17 7.30 0.94 4.12
CA GLY A 17 7.28 0.85 5.59
C GLY A 17 6.95 -0.52 6.18
N GLY A 18 6.76 -1.56 5.37
CA GLY A 18 6.55 -2.94 5.84
C GLY A 18 5.24 -3.21 6.61
N LYS A 19 4.40 -2.19 6.84
CA LYS A 19 3.09 -2.34 7.49
C LYS A 19 2.21 -3.29 6.70
N GLY A 20 1.72 -4.34 7.37
CA GLY A 20 0.85 -5.37 6.78
C GLY A 20 -0.65 -5.09 6.89
N ARG A 21 -1.06 -3.92 7.41
CA ARG A 21 -2.48 -3.54 7.57
C ARG A 21 -2.75 -2.21 6.88
N GLY A 22 -3.94 -2.09 6.28
CA GLY A 22 -4.38 -0.86 5.61
C GLY A 22 -3.51 -0.48 4.40
N VAL A 23 -3.15 -1.48 3.58
CA VAL A 23 -2.35 -1.31 2.36
C VAL A 23 -3.31 -1.22 1.17
N PHE A 24 -3.22 -0.14 0.41
CA PHE A 24 -3.91 -0.03 -0.88
C PHE A 24 -3.21 -0.93 -1.90
N ARG A 25 -3.96 -1.84 -2.55
CA ARG A 25 -3.37 -2.85 -3.45
C ARG A 25 -2.75 -2.22 -4.70
N ASP A 26 -3.39 -1.20 -5.26
CA ASP A 26 -2.96 -0.56 -6.51
C ASP A 26 -1.66 0.24 -6.30
N PHE A 27 -1.58 0.98 -5.20
CA PHE A 27 -0.42 1.78 -4.85
C PHE A 27 0.64 1.02 -4.04
N ARG A 28 0.33 -0.20 -3.57
CA ARG A 28 1.17 -1.05 -2.69
C ARG A 28 1.73 -0.31 -1.46
N MET A 29 0.98 0.66 -0.95
CA MET A 29 1.39 1.52 0.15
C MET A 29 0.37 1.53 1.29
N ALA A 30 0.85 1.71 2.51
CA ALA A 30 -0.01 1.91 3.67
C ALA A 30 -0.71 3.27 3.62
N ARG A 31 -1.90 3.35 4.23
CA ARG A 31 -2.74 4.57 4.28
C ARG A 31 -2.01 5.86 4.65
N TYR A 32 -1.06 5.80 5.58
CA TYR A 32 -0.31 6.97 6.04
C TYR A 32 0.66 7.48 4.97
N GLN A 33 1.45 6.60 4.39
CA GLN A 33 2.39 6.95 3.32
C GLN A 33 1.66 7.39 2.07
N PHE A 34 0.57 6.70 1.69
CA PHE A 34 -0.29 7.14 0.60
C PHE A 34 -0.76 8.60 0.79
N ARG A 35 -1.22 8.97 2.00
CA ARG A 35 -1.62 10.35 2.31
C ARG A 35 -0.46 11.34 2.18
N MET A 36 0.72 11.01 2.70
CA MET A 36 1.89 11.89 2.61
C MET A 36 2.31 12.12 1.15
N HIS A 37 2.38 11.06 0.35
CA HIS A 37 2.72 11.15 -1.07
C HIS A 37 1.65 11.87 -1.90
N ALA A 38 0.36 11.67 -1.59
CA ALA A 38 -0.73 12.40 -2.23
C ALA A 38 -0.69 13.89 -1.91
N LEU A 39 -0.41 14.27 -0.66
CA LEU A 39 -0.26 15.67 -0.24
C LEU A 39 0.98 16.31 -0.85
N ALA A 40 2.06 15.55 -1.00
CA ALA A 40 3.28 16.00 -1.68
C ALA A 40 3.14 16.08 -3.22
N GLY A 41 2.01 15.66 -3.79
CA GLY A 41 1.79 15.67 -5.24
C GLY A 41 2.60 14.62 -6.02
N GLN A 42 3.16 13.62 -5.34
CA GLN A 42 3.99 12.58 -5.96
C GLN A 42 3.16 11.45 -6.59
N LEU A 43 1.85 11.41 -6.34
CA LEU A 43 0.93 10.42 -6.90
C LEU A 43 0.16 11.03 -8.09
N PRO A 44 0.51 10.67 -9.34
CA PRO A 44 -0.17 11.21 -10.52
C PRO A 44 -1.64 10.77 -10.53
N GLY A 45 -2.53 11.71 -10.84
CA GLY A 45 -3.98 11.46 -10.93
C GLY A 45 -4.72 11.38 -9.58
N VAL A 46 -4.03 11.47 -8.44
CA VAL A 46 -4.69 11.50 -7.13
C VAL A 46 -5.00 12.95 -6.74
N LYS A 47 -6.29 13.25 -6.55
CA LYS A 47 -6.78 14.53 -6.04
C LYS A 47 -7.74 14.31 -4.87
N LYS A 48 -7.91 15.33 -4.03
CA LYS A 48 -8.97 15.31 -3.01
C LYS A 48 -10.32 15.27 -3.71
N ALA A 49 -11.19 14.39 -3.24
CA ALA A 49 -12.56 14.31 -3.68
C ALA A 49 -13.37 15.51 -3.18
N SER A 50 -14.31 15.98 -4.00
CA SER A 50 -15.24 17.08 -3.70
C SER A 50 -16.57 16.81 -4.38
N TRP A 51 -17.21 15.70 -4.00
CA TRP A 51 -18.61 15.44 -4.29
C TRP A 51 -19.49 15.97 -3.15
#